data_AF-A0A3G2L5E5-F1
#
_entry.id   AF-A0A3G2L5E5-F1
#
_cell.length_a   1.000
_cell.length_b   1.000
_cell.length_c   1.000
_cell.angle_alpha   90.00
_cell.angle_beta   90.00
_cell.angle_gamma   90.00
#
_symmetry.space_group_name_H-M   'P 1'
#
loop_
_entity.id
_entity.type
_entity.pdbx_description
1 polymer ?
#
loop_
_entity_poly.entity_id
_entity_poly.type
_entity_poly.pdbx_seq_one_letter_code
_entity_poly.pdbx_strand_id
1 'polypeptide(L)'
;MRGEGLDLYQYESDTELIHKINSMELKAWIANLHFIRKELSKIIEICVQQFKEKSSFIEVGKKFEKKEVENENILKALNGYSNNRSIISECDNLHCDMAFIREHEMYRKSYVYHLEKYWNLKEDFYNRLKDSLVG
;
A
#
# COMPACT_ATOMS: atom_id res chain seq x y z
N MET A 1 -47.43 -14.27 -2.78
CA MET A 1 -46.42 -13.19 -2.79
C MET A 1 -45.57 -13.34 -1.54
N ARG A 2 -44.40 -14.00 -1.65
CA ARG A 2 -43.44 -14.21 -0.57
C ARG A 2 -42.11 -14.53 -1.24
N GLY A 3 -41.08 -13.73 -1.01
CA GLY A 3 -39.74 -14.03 -1.54
C GLY A 3 -38.67 -12.95 -1.43
N GLU A 4 -39.01 -11.67 -1.27
CA GLU A 4 -37.99 -10.61 -1.49
C GLU A 4 -37.39 -10.00 -0.21
N GLY A 5 -37.94 -10.31 0.98
CA GLY A 5 -37.52 -9.64 2.22
C GLY A 5 -36.31 -10.24 2.92
N LEU A 6 -36.10 -11.56 2.89
CA LEU A 6 -35.00 -12.18 3.65
C LEU A 6 -33.62 -12.00 3.01
N ASP A 7 -33.57 -11.97 1.68
CA ASP A 7 -32.32 -11.90 0.91
C ASP A 7 -31.66 -10.51 0.99
N LEU A 8 -32.47 -9.44 1.05
CA LEU A 8 -31.99 -8.06 1.11
C LEU A 8 -31.32 -7.74 2.46
N TYR A 9 -31.91 -8.16 3.59
CA TYR A 9 -31.30 -7.94 4.91
C TYR A 9 -29.98 -8.68 5.10
N GLN A 10 -29.89 -9.92 4.59
CA GLN A 10 -28.65 -10.70 4.68
C GLN A 10 -27.56 -10.09 3.80
N TYR A 11 -27.91 -9.63 2.60
CA TYR A 11 -27.00 -8.96 1.68
C TYR A 11 -26.48 -7.61 2.19
N GLU A 12 -27.34 -6.80 2.81
CA GLU A 12 -26.93 -5.54 3.47
C GLU A 12 -25.89 -5.84 4.57
N SER A 13 -26.11 -6.88 5.37
CA SER A 13 -25.16 -7.28 6.43
C SER A 13 -23.80 -7.75 5.90
N ASP A 14 -23.78 -8.46 4.75
CA ASP A 14 -22.54 -8.91 4.12
C ASP A 14 -21.76 -7.72 3.51
N THR A 15 -22.46 -6.75 2.95
CA THR A 15 -21.85 -5.55 2.34
C THR A 15 -21.25 -4.64 3.40
N GLU A 16 -21.95 -4.42 4.52
CA GLU A 16 -21.42 -3.69 5.67
C GLU A 16 -20.14 -4.35 6.23
N LEU A 17 -20.14 -5.68 6.32
CA LEU A 17 -18.97 -6.44 6.77
C LEU A 17 -17.79 -6.25 5.81
N ILE A 18 -18.01 -6.30 4.50
CA ILE A 18 -16.98 -6.05 3.48
C ILE A 18 -16.41 -4.64 3.64
N HIS A 19 -17.24 -3.62 3.80
CA HIS A 19 -16.77 -2.25 4.00
C HIS A 19 -15.95 -2.07 5.28
N LYS A 20 -16.34 -2.77 6.35
CA LYS A 20 -15.58 -2.78 7.61
C LYS A 20 -14.21 -3.42 7.43
N ILE A 21 -14.13 -4.57 6.77
CA ILE A 21 -12.87 -5.26 6.46
C ILE A 21 -11.98 -4.35 5.61
N ASN A 22 -12.51 -3.82 4.51
CA ASN A 22 -11.77 -2.93 3.61
C ASN A 22 -11.22 -1.69 4.35
N SER A 23 -11.99 -1.13 5.29
CA SER A 23 -11.53 -0.01 6.10
C SER A 23 -10.38 -0.38 7.06
N MET A 24 -10.40 -1.60 7.60
CA MET A 24 -9.30 -2.11 8.44
C MET A 24 -8.04 -2.36 7.60
N GLU A 25 -8.19 -2.97 6.43
CA GLU A 25 -7.09 -3.21 5.49
C GLU A 25 -6.43 -1.90 5.04
N LEU A 26 -7.23 -0.92 4.63
CA LEU A 26 -6.72 0.38 4.18
C LEU A 26 -5.88 1.06 5.27
N LYS A 27 -6.33 1.03 6.52
CA LYS A 27 -5.58 1.55 7.66
C LYS A 27 -4.24 0.81 7.84
N ALA A 28 -4.25 -0.51 7.70
CA ALA A 28 -3.05 -1.32 7.79
C ALA A 28 -2.05 -0.99 6.66
N TRP A 29 -2.54 -0.81 5.43
CA TRP A 29 -1.69 -0.44 4.28
C TRP A 29 -1.06 0.94 4.46
N ILE A 30 -1.84 1.95 4.88
CA ILE A 30 -1.34 3.31 5.16
C ILE A 30 -0.27 3.27 6.26
N ALA A 31 -0.54 2.57 7.36
CA ALA A 31 0.43 2.42 8.44
C ALA A 31 1.73 1.76 7.94
N ASN A 32 1.62 0.69 7.16
CA ASN A 32 2.77 0.00 6.58
C ASN A 32 3.58 0.90 5.62
N LEU A 33 2.93 1.69 4.75
CA LEU A 33 3.62 2.65 3.88
C LEU A 33 4.36 3.75 4.66
N HIS A 34 3.85 4.16 5.83
CA HIS A 34 4.58 5.05 6.72
C HIS A 34 5.84 4.39 7.32
N PHE A 35 5.80 3.09 7.63
CA PHE A 35 6.98 2.34 8.06
C PHE A 35 7.99 2.22 6.91
N ILE A 36 7.53 1.86 5.71
CA ILE A 36 8.37 1.76 4.52
C ILE A 36 9.06 3.08 4.22
N ARG A 37 8.36 4.22 4.32
CA ARG A 37 8.97 5.55 4.19
C ARG A 37 10.16 5.74 5.14
N LYS A 38 9.99 5.45 6.44
CA LYS A 38 11.07 5.57 7.43
C LYS A 38 12.23 4.62 7.14
N GLU A 39 11.94 3.42 6.64
CA GLU A 39 12.96 2.44 6.26
C GLU A 39 13.74 2.90 5.03
N LEU A 40 13.05 3.41 4.00
CA LEU A 40 13.65 3.96 2.79
C LEU A 40 14.61 5.10 3.09
N SER A 41 14.20 6.09 3.89
CA SER A 41 15.08 7.22 4.23
C SER A 41 16.37 6.75 4.93
N LYS A 42 16.29 5.75 5.82
CA LYS A 42 17.48 5.15 6.46
C LYS A 42 18.38 4.40 5.48
N ILE A 43 17.80 3.64 4.55
CA ILE A 43 18.60 2.90 3.55
C ILE A 43 19.31 3.87 2.61
N ILE A 44 18.61 4.92 2.16
CA ILE A 44 19.20 5.99 1.33
C ILE A 44 20.35 6.65 2.08
N GLU A 45 20.15 6.99 3.36
CA GLU A 45 21.20 7.55 4.21
C GLU A 45 22.44 6.65 4.29
N ILE A 46 22.25 5.33 4.47
CA ILE A 46 23.36 4.36 4.48
C ILE A 46 24.10 4.36 3.12
N CYS A 47 23.37 4.32 2.01
CA CYS A 47 23.98 4.36 0.67
C CYS A 47 24.81 5.62 0.44
N VAL A 48 24.31 6.78 0.88
CA VAL A 48 24.96 8.10 0.67
C VAL A 48 26.12 8.33 1.63
N GLN A 49 26.02 7.92 2.90
CA GLN A 49 27.03 8.24 3.91
C GLN A 49 28.11 7.17 4.01
N GLN A 50 27.74 5.89 4.00
CA GLN A 50 28.67 4.79 4.32
C GLN A 50 29.31 4.18 3.07
N PHE A 51 28.63 4.24 1.92
CA PHE A 51 29.07 3.60 0.68
C PHE A 51 29.26 4.56 -0.49
N LYS A 52 29.52 5.84 -0.20
CA LYS A 52 29.67 6.92 -1.20
C LYS A 52 30.71 6.67 -2.29
N GLU A 53 31.67 5.77 -2.06
CA GLU A 53 32.75 5.43 -3.00
C GLU A 53 32.50 4.10 -3.73
N LYS A 54 31.48 3.33 -3.32
CA LYS A 54 31.11 2.06 -3.96
C LYS A 54 30.03 2.29 -5.01
N SER A 55 30.41 2.24 -6.28
CA SER A 55 29.51 2.48 -7.44
C SER A 55 28.23 1.64 -7.41
N SER A 56 28.31 0.39 -6.93
CA SER A 56 27.16 -0.50 -6.79
C SER A 56 26.10 0.00 -5.79
N PHE A 57 26.50 0.68 -4.72
CA PHE A 57 25.57 1.23 -3.73
C PHE A 57 24.98 2.57 -4.17
N ILE A 58 25.71 3.35 -4.98
CA ILE A 58 25.17 4.57 -5.59
C ILE A 58 24.00 4.24 -6.51
N GLU A 59 24.14 3.21 -7.35
CA GLU A 59 23.06 2.80 -8.27
C GLU A 59 21.81 2.33 -7.50
N VAL A 60 22.00 1.51 -6.47
CA VAL A 60 20.90 1.01 -5.62
C VAL A 60 20.27 2.13 -4.80
N GLY A 61 21.06 3.08 -4.30
CA GLY A 61 20.56 4.27 -3.62
C GLY A 61 19.58 5.07 -4.47
N LYS A 62 19.90 5.34 -5.74
CA LYS A 62 18.99 6.02 -6.68
C LYS A 62 17.69 5.25 -6.91
N LYS A 63 17.73 3.91 -6.91
CA LYS A 63 16.52 3.09 -7.01
C LYS A 63 15.65 3.25 -5.76
N PHE A 64 16.24 3.36 -4.58
CA PHE A 64 15.49 3.63 -3.35
C PHE A 64 14.91 5.04 -3.30
N GLU A 65 15.62 6.06 -3.77
CA GLU A 65 15.07 7.43 -3.89
C GLU A 65 13.82 7.45 -4.78
N LYS A 66 13.88 6.77 -5.94
CA LYS A 66 12.70 6.60 -6.80
C LYS A 66 11.57 5.87 -6.06
N LYS A 67 11.90 4.83 -5.29
CA LYS A 67 10.93 4.05 -4.52
C LYS A 67 10.29 4.87 -3.39
N GLU A 68 11.00 5.83 -2.80
CA GLU A 68 10.48 6.77 -1.81
C GLU A 68 9.41 7.68 -2.44
N VAL A 69 9.67 8.23 -3.63
CA VAL A 69 8.67 9.00 -4.38
C VAL A 69 7.44 8.17 -4.72
N GLU A 70 7.62 6.93 -5.19
CA GLU A 70 6.52 6.01 -5.45
C GLU A 70 5.70 5.70 -4.19
N ASN A 71 6.36 5.49 -3.04
CA ASN A 71 5.72 5.27 -1.75
C ASN A 71 4.85 6.46 -1.35
N GLU A 72 5.35 7.69 -1.46
CA GLU A 72 4.58 8.89 -1.11
C GLU A 72 3.38 9.11 -2.04
N ASN A 73 3.52 8.79 -3.32
CA ASN A 73 2.40 8.89 -4.27
C ASN A 73 1.26 7.93 -3.90
N ILE A 74 1.59 6.68 -3.55
CA ILE A 74 0.59 5.70 -3.11
C ILE A 74 -0.01 6.12 -1.79
N LEU A 75 0.80 6.54 -0.83
CA LEU A 75 0.34 7.01 0.48
C LEU A 75 -0.62 8.19 0.35
N LYS A 76 -0.33 9.16 -0.52
CA LYS A 76 -1.22 10.29 -0.82
C LYS A 76 -2.54 9.82 -1.41
N ALA A 77 -2.49 8.88 -2.36
CA ALA A 77 -3.69 8.32 -2.99
C ALA A 77 -4.57 7.55 -1.98
N LEU A 78 -3.97 6.70 -1.14
CA LEU A 78 -4.70 5.95 -0.11
C LEU A 78 -5.29 6.84 0.98
N ASN A 79 -4.59 7.91 1.39
CA ASN A 79 -5.15 8.89 2.31
C ASN A 79 -6.33 9.65 1.69
N GLY A 80 -6.22 10.04 0.42
CA GLY A 80 -7.34 10.65 -0.32
C GLY A 80 -8.55 9.72 -0.38
N TYR A 81 -8.33 8.46 -0.73
CA TYR A 81 -9.38 7.43 -0.72
C TYR A 81 -9.99 7.25 0.67
N SER A 82 -9.16 7.11 1.71
CA SER A 82 -9.61 6.96 3.10
C SER A 82 -10.51 8.11 3.55
N ASN A 83 -10.23 9.35 3.11
CA ASN A 83 -11.05 10.50 3.42
C ASN A 83 -12.40 10.46 2.70
N ASN A 84 -12.42 10.00 1.43
CA ASN A 84 -13.65 9.89 0.65
C ASN A 84 -14.57 8.75 1.13
N ARG A 85 -14.03 7.75 1.83
CA ARG A 85 -14.81 6.62 2.37
C ARG A 85 -15.83 7.01 3.43
N SER A 86 -15.80 8.22 4.00
CA SER A 86 -16.85 8.68 4.92
C SER A 86 -18.22 8.74 4.24
N ILE A 87 -18.25 8.93 2.92
CA ILE A 87 -19.46 9.03 2.09
C ILE A 87 -20.12 7.65 1.90
N ILE A 88 -19.46 6.53 2.23
CA ILE A 88 -20.07 5.19 2.13
C ILE A 88 -21.36 5.08 2.94
N SER A 89 -21.44 5.78 4.08
CA SER A 89 -22.66 5.82 4.90
C SER A 89 -23.87 6.48 4.21
N GLU A 90 -23.65 7.17 3.09
CA GLU A 90 -24.67 7.80 2.25
C GLU A 90 -25.07 6.94 1.04
N CYS A 91 -24.39 5.79 0.82
CA CYS A 91 -24.80 4.86 -0.24
C CYS A 91 -26.17 4.25 0.09
N ASP A 92 -27.13 4.42 -0.80
CA ASP A 92 -28.51 3.92 -0.66
C ASP A 92 -28.82 2.73 -1.59
N ASN A 93 -27.82 2.28 -2.36
CA ASN A 93 -28.00 1.22 -3.33
C ASN A 93 -26.72 0.42 -3.59
N LEU A 94 -26.93 -0.79 -4.09
CA LEU A 94 -25.90 -1.75 -4.47
C LEU A 94 -24.84 -1.20 -5.45
N HIS A 95 -25.26 -0.32 -6.37
CA HIS A 95 -24.33 0.21 -7.36
C HIS A 95 -23.26 1.09 -6.70
N CYS A 96 -23.65 1.89 -5.70
CA CYS A 96 -22.75 2.71 -4.89
C CYS A 96 -21.75 1.84 -4.12
N ASP A 97 -22.23 0.81 -3.43
CA ASP A 97 -21.37 -0.11 -2.66
C ASP A 97 -20.33 -0.80 -3.54
N MET A 98 -20.77 -1.33 -4.69
CA MET A 98 -19.89 -2.02 -5.63
C MET A 98 -18.83 -1.08 -6.23
N ALA A 99 -19.13 0.21 -6.37
CA ALA A 99 -18.14 1.19 -6.81
C ALA A 99 -17.00 1.32 -5.80
N PHE A 100 -17.32 1.49 -4.51
CA PHE A 100 -16.31 1.56 -3.44
C PHE A 100 -15.52 0.26 -3.28
N ILE A 101 -16.16 -0.90 -3.42
CA ILE A 101 -15.47 -2.21 -3.38
C ILE A 101 -14.48 -2.33 -4.55
N ARG A 102 -14.90 -1.95 -5.77
CA ARG A 102 -14.01 -1.99 -6.94
C ARG A 102 -12.84 -1.01 -6.81
N GLU A 103 -13.09 0.18 -6.30
CA GLU A 103 -12.05 1.17 -6.05
C GLU A 103 -11.04 0.68 -5.01
N HIS A 104 -11.51 0.08 -3.90
CA HIS A 104 -10.65 -0.56 -2.89
C HIS A 104 -9.74 -1.61 -3.53
N GLU A 105 -10.30 -2.44 -4.40
CA GLU A 105 -9.57 -3.49 -5.11
C GLU A 105 -8.49 -2.94 -6.08
N MET A 106 -8.74 -1.78 -6.70
CA MET A 106 -7.72 -1.10 -7.50
C MET A 106 -6.55 -0.63 -6.63
N TYR A 107 -6.85 -0.05 -5.48
CA TYR A 107 -5.82 0.37 -4.51
C TYR A 107 -5.06 -0.81 -3.93
N ARG A 108 -5.73 -1.92 -3.62
CA ARG A 108 -5.11 -3.17 -3.16
C ARG A 108 -4.04 -3.66 -4.13
N LYS A 109 -4.37 -3.73 -5.42
CA LYS A 109 -3.43 -4.16 -6.47
C LYS A 109 -2.22 -3.24 -6.56
N SER A 110 -2.44 -1.92 -6.52
CA SER A 110 -1.36 -0.93 -6.54
C SER A 110 -0.42 -1.06 -5.34
N TYR A 111 -0.99 -1.21 -4.14
CA TYR A 111 -0.25 -1.42 -2.91
C TYR A 111 0.58 -2.71 -2.92
N VAL A 112 -0.02 -3.84 -3.29
CA VAL A 112 0.67 -5.14 -3.37
C VAL A 112 1.81 -5.11 -4.39
N TYR A 113 1.57 -4.52 -5.57
CA TYR A 113 2.62 -4.37 -6.58
C TYR A 113 3.80 -3.54 -6.07
N HIS A 114 3.52 -2.44 -5.35
CA HIS A 114 4.57 -1.63 -4.74
C HIS A 114 5.38 -2.41 -3.69
N LEU A 115 4.72 -3.18 -2.83
CA LEU A 115 5.39 -4.03 -1.83
C LEU A 115 6.35 -5.02 -2.47
N GLU A 116 5.90 -5.73 -3.51
CA GLU A 116 6.73 -6.71 -4.20
C GLU A 116 8.00 -6.05 -4.77
N LYS A 117 7.84 -4.90 -5.45
CA LYS A 117 8.99 -4.17 -6.00
C LYS A 117 9.90 -3.60 -4.92
N TYR A 118 9.34 -3.17 -3.79
CA TYR A 118 10.10 -2.70 -2.65
C TYR A 118 10.93 -3.85 -2.02
N TRP A 119 10.33 -5.01 -1.80
CA TRP A 119 11.00 -6.18 -1.22
C TRP A 119 12.14 -6.68 -2.11
N ASN A 120 11.92 -6.81 -3.42
CA ASN A 120 12.96 -7.23 -4.35
C ASN A 120 14.16 -6.27 -4.36
N LEU A 121 13.90 -4.96 -4.27
CA LEU A 121 14.97 -3.96 -4.18
C LEU A 121 15.72 -4.06 -2.83
N LYS A 122 15.00 -4.35 -1.75
CA LYS A 122 15.59 -4.54 -0.42
C LYS A 122 16.46 -5.79 -0.36
N GLU A 123 16.05 -6.86 -1.02
CA GLU A 123 16.85 -8.08 -1.14
C GLU A 123 18.14 -7.83 -1.93
N ASP A 124 18.08 -7.14 -3.08
CA ASP A 124 19.27 -6.74 -3.85
C ASP A 124 20.25 -5.92 -3.00
N PHE A 125 19.74 -4.98 -2.21
CA PHE A 125 20.55 -4.20 -1.28
C PHE A 125 21.27 -5.08 -0.24
N TYR A 126 20.55 -5.99 0.43
CA TYR A 126 21.16 -6.84 1.45
C TYR A 126 22.15 -7.84 0.88
N ASN A 127 21.93 -8.36 -0.33
CA ASN A 127 22.89 -9.21 -1.02
C ASN A 127 24.20 -8.46 -1.28
N ARG A 128 24.13 -7.22 -1.80
CA ARG A 128 25.32 -6.38 -1.99
C ARG A 128 26.00 -6.02 -0.69
N LEU A 129 25.22 -5.74 0.36
CA LEU A 129 25.75 -5.46 1.69
C LEU A 129 26.57 -6.65 2.21
N LYS A 130 26.01 -7.87 2.11
CA LYS A 130 26.69 -9.10 2.51
C LYS A 130 28.00 -9.29 1.73
N ASP A 131 27.98 -9.16 0.42
CA ASP A 131 29.17 -9.30 -0.42
C ASP A 131 30.26 -8.29 -0.02
N SER A 132 29.84 -7.08 0.35
CA SER A 132 30.72 -5.99 0.74
C SER A 132 31.35 -6.10 2.14
N LEU A 133 30.85 -7.04 2.97
CA LEU A 133 31.35 -7.32 4.33
C LEU A 133 32.27 -8.54 4.36
N VAL A 134 32.20 -9.41 3.35
CA VAL A 134 32.98 -10.65 3.25
C VAL A 134 34.21 -10.49 2.36
N GLY A 135 34.26 -9.44 1.53
CA GLY A 135 35.43 -9.05 0.72
C GLY A 135 36.16 -7.84 1.30
#